data_AF-A0A7X1Y3Q1-F1
#
_entry.id   AF-A0A7X1Y3Q1-F1
#
_cell.length_a   1.000
_cell.length_b   1.000
_cell.length_c   1.000
_cell.angle_alpha   90.00
_cell.angle_beta   90.00
_cell.angle_gamma   90.00
#
_symmetry.space_group_name_H-M   'P 1'
#
loop_
_entity.id
_entity.type
_entity.pdbx_description
1 polymer ?
#
loop_
_entity_poly.entity_id
_entity_poly.type
_entity_poly.pdbx_seq_one_letter_code
_entity_poly.pdbx_strand_id
1 'polypeptide(L)' 'MSDLPTFVESGDAEPFPIFVTKQRSDRTERLRAVNYARASVGLEGFKLSAFEEENARAYVEGELTLN' A
#
# COMPACT_ATOMS: atom_id res chain seq x y z
N MET A 1 16.82 21.45 -41.88
CA MET A 1 15.71 21.21 -40.95
C MET A 1 16.22 20.22 -39.93
N SER A 2 16.60 20.72 -38.77
CA SER A 2 17.22 19.95 -37.69
C SER A 2 16.10 19.44 -36.77
N ASP A 3 15.81 18.15 -36.81
CA ASP A 3 14.98 17.49 -35.78
C ASP A 3 15.82 17.37 -34.51
N LEU A 4 15.79 18.42 -33.69
CA LEU A 4 16.26 18.31 -32.31
C LEU A 4 15.20 17.56 -31.51
N PRO A 5 15.58 16.56 -30.69
CA PRO A 5 14.64 15.89 -29.83
C PRO A 5 14.06 16.90 -28.84
N THR A 6 12.73 17.07 -28.87
CA THR A 6 12.00 17.82 -27.84
C THR A 6 12.21 17.10 -26.52
N PHE A 7 13.09 17.64 -25.68
CA PHE A 7 13.19 17.22 -24.29
C PHE A 7 11.93 17.73 -23.60
N VAL A 8 10.97 16.84 -23.34
CA VAL A 8 9.86 17.15 -22.44
C VAL A 8 10.49 17.25 -21.06
N GLU A 9 10.80 18.47 -20.63
CA GLU A 9 11.04 18.72 -19.22
C GLU A 9 9.81 18.17 -18.49
N SER A 10 10.02 17.12 -17.71
CA SER A 10 9.00 16.50 -16.88
C SER A 10 8.60 17.55 -15.85
N GLY A 11 7.65 18.38 -16.24
CA GLY A 11 7.14 19.48 -15.44
C GLY A 11 6.70 18.97 -14.08
N ASP A 12 6.90 19.82 -13.08
CA ASP A 12 6.53 19.62 -11.69
C ASP A 12 5.18 18.90 -11.61
N ALA A 13 5.23 17.59 -11.32
CA ALA A 13 4.02 16.79 -11.23
C ALA A 13 3.14 17.45 -10.16
N GLU A 14 1.97 17.95 -10.57
CA GLU A 14 0.94 18.49 -9.70
C GLU A 14 0.87 17.63 -8.43
N PRO A 15 1.04 18.21 -7.23
CA PRO A 15 1.08 17.41 -6.02
C PRO A 15 -0.21 16.62 -5.93
N PHE A 16 -0.08 15.29 -5.81
CA PHE A 16 -1.24 14.42 -5.69
C PHE A 16 -2.16 14.96 -4.58
N PRO A 17 -3.49 14.98 -4.79
CA PRO A 17 -4.41 15.50 -3.79
C PRO A 17 -4.17 14.82 -2.44
N ILE A 18 -4.19 15.60 -1.36
CA ILE A 18 -3.84 15.16 0.02
C ILE A 18 -4.59 13.88 0.43
N PHE A 19 -5.81 13.70 -0.06
CA PHE A 19 -6.62 12.50 0.19
C PHE A 19 -6.01 11.23 -0.42
N VAL A 20 -5.42 11.31 -1.61
CA VAL A 20 -4.76 10.19 -2.28
C VAL A 20 -3.45 9.84 -1.60
N THR A 21 -2.67 10.85 -1.18
CA THR A 21 -1.42 10.61 -0.46
C THR A 21 -1.67 10.00 0.91
N LYS A 22 -2.69 10.48 1.64
CA LYS A 22 -3.13 9.89 2.91
C LYS A 22 -3.65 8.47 2.74
N GLN A 23 -4.50 8.20 1.76
CA GLN A 23 -4.98 6.83 1.50
C GLN A 23 -3.83 5.86 1.19
N ARG A 24 -2.82 6.30 0.44
CA ARG A 24 -1.62 5.50 0.15
C ARG A 24 -0.72 5.31 1.37
N SER A 25 -0.57 6.34 2.21
CA SER A 25 0.17 6.20 3.48
C SER A 25 -0.51 5.21 4.40
N ASP A 26 -1.84 5.32 4.54
CA ASP A 26 -2.64 4.46 5.42
C ASP A 26 -2.59 3.01 4.95
N ARG A 27 -2.71 2.75 3.64
CA ARG A 27 -2.55 1.40 3.07
C ARG A 27 -1.16 0.82 3.34
N THR A 28 -0.11 1.64 3.21
CA THR A 28 1.28 1.21 3.44
C THR A 28 1.50 0.85 4.91
N GLU A 29 0.92 1.63 5.83
CA GLU A 29 0.96 1.37 7.26
C GLU A 29 0.23 0.07 7.61
N ARG A 30 -0.99 -0.12 7.10
CA ARG A 30 -1.76 -1.36 7.30
C ARG A 30 -1.03 -2.58 6.74
N LEU A 31 -0.38 -2.46 5.58
CA LEU A 31 0.41 -3.55 5.00
C LEU A 31 1.60 -3.93 5.89
N ARG A 32 2.29 -2.94 6.48
CA ARG A 32 3.36 -3.21 7.44
C ARG A 32 2.83 -3.92 8.69
N ALA A 33 1.70 -3.49 9.23
CA ALA A 33 1.06 -4.14 10.38
C ALA A 33 0.69 -5.60 10.08
N VAL A 34 0.08 -5.88 8.93
CA VAL A 34 -0.27 -7.26 8.52
C VAL A 34 0.98 -8.13 8.36
N ASN A 35 2.03 -7.61 7.71
CA ASN A 35 3.26 -8.37 7.52
C ASN A 35 3.95 -8.66 8.86
N TYR A 36 3.94 -7.71 9.79
CA TYR A 36 4.45 -7.93 11.14
C TYR A 36 3.66 -9.03 11.86
N ALA A 37 2.32 -8.97 11.84
CA ALA A 37 1.47 -10.00 12.44
C ALA A 37 1.70 -11.39 11.82
N ARG A 38 1.80 -11.49 10.48
CA ARG A 38 2.14 -12.73 9.78
C ARG A 38 3.48 -13.30 10.24
N ALA A 39 4.50 -12.44 10.36
CA ALA A 39 5.81 -12.86 10.83
C ALA A 39 5.75 -13.36 12.28
N SER A 40 5.06 -12.65 13.18
CA SER A 40 4.88 -13.06 14.58
C SER A 40 4.20 -14.43 14.69
N VAL A 41 3.10 -14.65 13.97
CA VAL A 41 2.39 -15.93 13.93
C VAL A 41 3.28 -17.04 13.34
N GLY A 42 4.04 -16.72 12.30
CA GLY A 42 4.96 -17.65 11.66
C GLY A 42 6.14 -18.07 12.55
N LEU A 43 6.63 -17.19 13.43
CA LEU A 43 7.67 -17.52 14.41
C LEU A 43 7.21 -18.58 15.42
N GLU A 44 5.91 -18.62 15.71
CA GLU A 44 5.29 -19.63 16.57
C GLU A 44 4.94 -20.93 15.82
N GLY A 45 5.20 -21.00 14.51
CA GLY A 45 4.91 -22.16 13.67
C GLY A 45 3.47 -22.24 13.16
N PHE A 46 2.67 -21.19 13.38
CA PHE A 46 1.31 -21.10 12.88
C PHE A 46 1.27 -20.52 11.46
N LYS A 47 0.19 -20.81 10.75
CA LYS A 47 -0.15 -20.19 9.47
C LYS A 47 -1.56 -19.65 9.56
N LEU A 48 -1.77 -18.47 9.01
CA LEU A 48 -3.12 -17.92 8.89
C LEU A 48 -3.99 -18.84 8.02
N SER A 49 -5.23 -19.00 8.44
CA SER A 49 -6.26 -19.63 7.62
C SER A 49 -6.62 -18.73 6.42
N ALA A 50 -7.27 -19.31 5.41
CA ALA A 50 -7.72 -18.54 4.24
C ALA A 50 -8.67 -17.40 4.61
N PHE A 51 -9.51 -17.59 5.63
CA PHE A 51 -10.42 -16.57 6.12
C PHE A 51 -9.68 -15.40 6.81
N GLU A 52 -8.63 -15.69 7.58
CA GLU A 52 -7.81 -14.66 8.22
C GLU A 52 -6.98 -13.89 7.19
N GLU A 53 -6.46 -14.56 6.16
CA GLU A 53 -5.75 -13.90 5.05
C GLU A 53 -6.67 -12.96 4.26
N GLU A 54 -7.93 -13.36 4.06
CA GLU A 54 -8.95 -12.52 3.42
C GLU A 54 -9.22 -11.25 4.22
N ASN A 55 -9.43 -11.39 5.54
CA ASN A 55 -9.64 -10.25 6.44
C ASN A 55 -8.42 -9.34 6.50
N ALA A 56 -7.21 -9.91 6.50
CA ALA A 56 -5.97 -9.15 6.46
C ALA A 56 -5.85 -8.32 5.17
N ARG A 57 -6.27 -8.88 4.02
CA ARG A 57 -6.32 -8.16 2.75
C ARG A 57 -7.36 -7.03 2.79
N ALA A 58 -8.58 -7.30 3.25
CA ALA A 58 -9.63 -6.29 3.39
C ALA A 58 -9.19 -5.13 4.30
N TYR A 59 -8.47 -5.43 5.40
CA TYR A 59 -7.89 -4.41 6.26
C TYR A 59 -6.85 -3.56 5.53
N VAL A 60 -5.91 -4.16 4.78
CA VAL A 60 -4.90 -3.41 4.01
C VAL A 60 -5.56 -2.45 3.01
N GLU A 61 -6.56 -2.92 2.27
CA GLU A 61 -7.28 -2.08 1.30
C GLU A 61 -8.20 -1.03 1.96
N GLY A 62 -8.41 -1.12 3.27
CA GLY A 62 -9.26 -0.20 4.03
C GLY A 62 -10.76 -0.49 3.93
N GLU A 63 -11.12 -1.68 3.46
CA GLU A 63 -12.50 -2.20 3.43
C GLU A 63 -12.96 -2.60 4.84
N LEU A 64 -12.01 -2.94 5.71
CA LEU A 64 -12.24 -3.32 7.09
C LEU A 64 -11.42 -2.44 8.03
N THR A 65 -12.01 -2.03 9.16
CA THR A 65 -11.33 -1.33 10.25
C THR A 65 -11.28 -2.20 11.49
N LEU A 66 -10.21 -2.07 12.26
CA LEU A 66 -10.13 -2.64 13.60
C LEU A 66 -10.94 -1.72 14.52
N ASN A 67 -12.04 -2.22 15.05
CA ASN A 67 -12.88 -1.50 16.02
C ASN A 67 -12.42 -1.76 17.44
#